data_AF-A0A2V8P4Y9-F1
#
_entry.id   AF-A0A2V8P4Y9-F1
#
_cell.length_a   1.000
_cell.length_b   1.000
_cell.length_c   1.000
_cell.angle_alpha   90.00
_cell.angle_beta   90.00
_cell.angle_gamma   90.00
#
_symmetry.space_group_name_H-M   'P 1'
#
loop_
_entity.id
_entity.type
_entity.pdbx_description
1 polymer ?
#
loop_
_entity_poly.entity_id
_entity_poly.type
_entity_poly.pdbx_seq_one_letter_code
_entity_poly.pdbx_strand_id
1 'polypeptide(L)'
;MKVVPRISSRVHLIVALVAVSITVAGCSAPAKNEVYFGSTTPPARNIFRYVTGDEPQSLDPQIPTGQPEGRIIMALFDGLAEYDPKTTQPIPALAESWEANNDSSEFVFHLRQNARWSNGDPITANDFVFTFRRGVSPELASQNASLADYIKYAEAYTKHRVFVLLAKDFAGGASAAPLSQTLLKAPEEEYKSGVTATDTTFHRLMHSPERLTLPKDETARNETLAKDPRLQAAVTGKKFVEVAAEDIGVE
;
A
#
# COMPACT_ATOMS: atom_id res chain seq x y z
N MET A 1 -47.29 -69.21 24.24
CA MET A 1 -47.22 -67.95 25.03
C MET A 1 -45.77 -67.68 25.42
N LYS A 2 -45.12 -66.65 24.86
CA LYS A 2 -43.77 -66.23 25.29
C LYS A 2 -43.92 -65.22 26.43
N VAL A 3 -43.38 -65.54 27.60
CA VAL A 3 -43.35 -64.64 28.77
C VAL A 3 -42.27 -63.59 28.50
N VAL A 4 -42.67 -62.34 28.29
CA VAL A 4 -41.73 -61.22 28.18
C VAL A 4 -41.41 -60.76 29.61
N PRO A 5 -40.14 -60.79 30.06
CA PRO A 5 -39.80 -60.35 31.40
C PRO A 5 -40.01 -58.84 31.54
N ARG A 6 -40.83 -58.43 32.53
CA ARG A 6 -41.01 -57.03 32.91
C ARG A 6 -39.74 -56.54 33.61
N ILE A 7 -38.91 -55.81 32.88
CA ILE A 7 -37.74 -55.13 33.44
C ILE A 7 -38.22 -54.05 34.42
N SER A 8 -37.70 -54.04 35.65
CA SER A 8 -38.18 -53.13 36.70
C SER A 8 -37.90 -51.66 36.38
N SER A 9 -38.76 -50.75 36.87
CA SER A 9 -38.60 -49.30 36.71
C SER A 9 -37.24 -48.77 37.21
N ARG A 10 -36.64 -49.44 38.21
CA ARG A 10 -35.31 -49.12 38.73
C ARG A 10 -34.18 -49.36 37.71
N VAL A 11 -34.31 -50.38 36.85
CA VAL A 11 -33.32 -50.67 35.81
C VAL A 11 -33.37 -49.59 34.70
N HIS A 12 -34.57 -49.13 34.33
CA HIS A 12 -34.72 -48.04 33.37
C HIS A 12 -34.15 -46.72 33.89
N LEU A 13 -34.34 -46.43 35.19
CA LEU A 13 -33.79 -45.23 35.83
C LEU A 13 -32.25 -45.27 35.86
N ILE A 14 -31.65 -46.42 36.15
CA ILE A 14 -30.19 -46.59 36.16
C ILE A 14 -29.63 -46.44 34.74
N VAL A 15 -30.25 -47.04 33.72
CA VAL A 15 -29.83 -46.90 32.33
C VAL A 15 -29.92 -45.45 31.86
N ALA A 16 -30.99 -44.73 32.24
CA ALA A 16 -31.13 -43.31 31.92
C ALA A 16 -30.04 -42.45 32.60
N LEU A 17 -29.73 -42.71 33.88
CA LEU A 17 -28.66 -42.01 34.60
C LEU A 17 -27.27 -42.27 34.00
N VAL A 18 -26.99 -43.51 33.58
CA VAL A 18 -25.72 -43.85 32.91
C VAL A 18 -25.64 -43.17 31.54
N ALA A 19 -26.72 -43.17 30.76
CA ALA A 19 -26.76 -42.48 29.47
C ALA A 19 -26.53 -40.97 29.60
N VAL A 20 -27.13 -40.32 30.61
CA VAL A 20 -26.92 -38.90 30.90
C VAL A 20 -25.49 -38.62 31.38
N SER A 21 -24.90 -39.52 32.17
CA SER A 21 -23.50 -39.40 32.60
C SER A 21 -22.53 -39.42 31.40
N ILE A 22 -22.81 -40.28 30.41
CA ILE A 22 -21.97 -40.42 29.20
C ILE A 22 -22.10 -39.19 28.30
N THR A 23 -23.29 -38.60 28.16
CA THR A 23 -23.49 -37.40 27.34
C THR A 23 -22.86 -36.15 27.97
N VAL A 24 -22.86 -36.02 29.30
CA VAL A 24 -22.21 -34.91 30.00
C VAL A 24 -20.67 -35.01 29.93
N ALA A 25 -20.11 -36.23 29.99
CA ALA A 25 -18.67 -36.44 29.80
C ALA A 25 -18.19 -36.16 28.37
N GLY A 26 -19.08 -36.29 27.36
CA GLY A 26 -18.76 -36.00 25.96
C GLY A 26 -18.53 -34.51 25.65
N CYS A 27 -19.18 -33.60 26.38
CA CYS A 27 -19.02 -32.15 26.19
C CYS A 27 -17.89 -31.51 27.02
N SER A 28 -17.20 -32.29 27.87
CA SER A 28 -16.18 -31.79 28.78
C SER A 28 -14.77 -32.29 28.46
N ALA A 29 -14.54 -32.87 27.28
CA ALA A 29 -13.19 -33.00 26.76
C ALA A 29 -12.60 -31.59 26.63
N PRO A 30 -11.61 -31.19 27.44
CA PRO A 30 -10.96 -29.92 27.23
C PRO A 30 -10.34 -30.02 25.85
N ALA A 31 -10.76 -29.14 24.94
CA ALA A 31 -9.95 -28.82 23.79
C ALA A 31 -8.61 -28.38 24.36
N LYS A 32 -7.62 -29.28 24.36
CA LYS A 32 -6.25 -28.85 24.60
C LYS A 32 -6.01 -27.75 23.57
N ASN A 33 -5.44 -26.63 24.00
CA ASN A 33 -4.92 -25.57 23.12
C ASN A 33 -3.72 -26.10 22.30
N GLU A 34 -3.81 -27.31 21.75
CA GLU A 34 -2.88 -27.84 20.78
C GLU A 34 -3.33 -27.27 19.43
N VAL A 35 -2.48 -26.40 18.89
CA VAL A 35 -2.60 -25.90 17.52
C VAL A 35 -2.79 -27.12 16.62
N TYR A 36 -3.87 -27.15 15.84
CA TYR A 36 -4.19 -28.24 14.94
C TYR A 36 -3.07 -28.42 13.90
N PHE A 37 -2.08 -29.24 14.26
CA PHE A 37 -1.13 -29.86 13.37
C PHE A 37 -0.82 -31.20 14.01
N GLY A 38 -1.14 -32.31 13.33
CA GLY A 38 -0.61 -33.61 13.73
C GLY A 38 0.91 -33.53 13.86
N SER A 39 1.53 -34.43 14.63
CA SER A 39 2.98 -34.53 14.75
C SER A 39 3.63 -34.54 13.37
N THR A 40 4.11 -33.39 12.91
CA THR A 40 4.77 -33.23 11.62
C THR A 40 6.25 -33.21 11.88
N THR A 41 6.96 -34.25 11.44
CA THR A 41 8.42 -34.19 11.35
C THR A 41 8.76 -33.15 10.28
N PRO A 42 9.48 -32.07 10.60
CA PRO A 42 9.89 -31.10 9.60
C PRO A 42 10.67 -31.81 8.48
N PRO A 43 10.39 -31.53 7.19
CA PRO A 43 11.13 -32.14 6.10
C PRO A 43 12.64 -31.90 6.24
N ALA A 44 13.46 -32.88 5.88
CA ALA A 44 14.93 -32.78 5.97
C ALA A 44 15.54 -31.65 5.12
N ARG A 45 14.76 -31.05 4.22
CA ARG A 45 15.13 -29.87 3.44
C ARG A 45 14.04 -28.81 3.59
N ASN A 46 14.45 -27.54 3.68
CA ASN A 46 13.55 -26.37 3.70
C ASN A 46 12.95 -26.10 2.30
N ILE A 47 12.22 -27.06 1.75
CA ILE A 47 11.56 -26.96 0.45
C ILE A 47 10.08 -26.71 0.68
N PHE A 48 9.65 -25.50 0.35
CA PHE A 48 8.24 -25.17 0.22
C PHE A 48 7.78 -25.42 -1.22
N ARG A 49 6.77 -26.27 -1.40
CA ARG A 49 6.14 -26.49 -2.71
C ARG A 49 4.79 -25.82 -2.71
N TYR A 50 4.60 -24.92 -3.66
CA TYR A 50 3.40 -24.10 -3.77
C TYR A 50 2.77 -24.28 -5.15
N VAL A 51 1.44 -24.37 -5.20
CA VAL A 51 0.67 -24.38 -6.45
C VAL A 51 0.16 -22.98 -6.68
N THR A 52 0.75 -22.27 -7.65
CA THR A 52 0.43 -20.85 -7.91
C THR A 52 -0.97 -20.63 -8.50
N GLY A 53 -1.50 -21.64 -9.19
CA GLY A 53 -2.74 -21.55 -9.95
C GLY A 53 -2.42 -21.39 -11.43
N ASP A 54 -2.97 -20.36 -12.05
CA ASP A 54 -2.78 -20.04 -13.46
C ASP A 54 -1.36 -19.55 -13.78
N GLU A 55 -1.01 -19.57 -15.07
CA GLU A 55 0.28 -19.08 -15.56
C GLU A 55 0.39 -17.55 -15.39
N PRO A 56 1.47 -17.04 -14.77
CA PRO A 56 1.74 -15.61 -14.65
C PRO A 56 1.77 -14.89 -16.00
N GLN A 57 1.05 -13.78 -16.13
CA GLN A 57 1.09 -12.92 -17.31
C GLN A 57 2.46 -12.23 -17.48
N SER A 58 3.04 -11.77 -16.37
CA SER A 58 4.32 -11.06 -16.34
C SER A 58 4.93 -11.13 -14.93
N LEU A 59 6.25 -10.99 -14.84
CA LEU A 59 6.98 -10.82 -13.57
C LEU A 59 7.46 -9.38 -13.33
N ASP A 60 7.10 -8.46 -14.23
CA ASP A 60 7.27 -7.02 -13.99
C ASP A 60 6.23 -6.55 -12.98
N PRO A 61 6.61 -6.05 -11.79
CA PRO A 61 5.68 -5.71 -10.72
C PRO A 61 4.65 -4.64 -11.08
N GLN A 62 4.88 -3.86 -12.14
CA GLN A 62 3.99 -2.75 -12.53
C GLN A 62 2.94 -3.12 -13.59
N ILE A 63 2.96 -4.36 -14.09
CA ILE A 63 2.08 -4.81 -15.18
C ILE A 63 0.88 -5.64 -14.69
N PRO A 64 1.05 -6.73 -13.93
CA PRO A 64 -0.04 -7.62 -13.60
C PRO A 64 -0.90 -7.09 -12.44
N THR A 65 -2.16 -7.50 -12.43
CA THR A 65 -3.13 -7.24 -11.34
C THR A 65 -3.63 -8.54 -10.68
N GLY A 66 -3.12 -9.69 -11.16
CA GLY A 66 -3.53 -11.02 -10.74
C GLY A 66 -2.84 -11.50 -9.45
N GLN A 67 -3.50 -12.44 -8.78
CA GLN A 67 -2.98 -13.10 -7.59
C GLN A 67 -1.81 -14.07 -7.87
N PRO A 68 -1.77 -14.84 -8.98
CA PRO A 68 -0.63 -15.72 -9.28
C PRO A 68 0.70 -14.96 -9.36
N GLU A 69 0.71 -13.80 -10.02
CA GLU A 69 1.88 -12.93 -10.15
C GLU A 69 2.21 -12.27 -8.82
N GLY A 70 1.22 -11.72 -8.12
CA GLY A 70 1.42 -11.01 -6.84
C GLY A 70 2.20 -11.85 -5.83
N ARG A 71 1.91 -13.15 -5.73
CA ARG A 71 2.62 -14.08 -4.83
C ARG A 71 4.08 -14.29 -5.22
N ILE A 72 4.37 -14.35 -6.51
CA ILE A 72 5.74 -14.51 -7.03
C ILE A 72 6.51 -13.20 -6.86
N ILE A 73 5.87 -12.07 -7.19
CA ILE A 73 6.44 -10.73 -7.07
C ILE A 73 6.79 -10.42 -5.61
N MET A 74 5.88 -10.68 -4.66
CA MET A 74 6.15 -10.51 -3.22
C MET A 74 7.25 -11.44 -2.69
N ALA A 75 7.60 -12.51 -3.41
CA ALA A 75 8.72 -13.38 -3.06
C ALA A 75 10.06 -12.94 -3.69
N LEU A 76 10.01 -12.08 -4.70
CA LEU A 76 11.18 -11.63 -5.47
C LEU A 76 11.59 -10.18 -5.17
N PHE A 77 10.65 -9.34 -4.78
CA PHE A 77 10.83 -7.91 -4.58
C PHE A 77 10.36 -7.49 -3.20
N ASP A 78 11.04 -6.50 -2.62
CA ASP A 78 10.65 -5.83 -1.38
C ASP A 78 10.30 -4.36 -1.65
N GLY A 79 9.35 -3.83 -0.89
CA GLY A 79 9.02 -2.40 -0.86
C GLY A 79 9.88 -1.62 0.14
N LEU A 80 9.60 -0.31 0.27
CA LEU A 80 10.17 0.52 1.34
C LEU A 80 9.71 0.04 2.72
N ALA A 81 8.42 -0.29 2.84
CA ALA A 81 7.76 -0.86 4.01
C ALA A 81 6.93 -2.08 3.61
N GLU A 82 6.57 -2.89 4.60
CA GLU A 82 5.74 -4.10 4.46
C GLU A 82 4.58 -4.05 5.47
N TYR A 83 3.57 -4.90 5.33
CA TYR A 83 2.50 -5.01 6.33
C TYR A 83 2.84 -6.05 7.39
N ASP A 84 2.69 -5.70 8.67
CA ASP A 84 2.75 -6.68 9.75
C ASP A 84 1.63 -7.72 9.58
N PRO A 85 1.94 -9.02 9.57
CA PRO A 85 0.97 -10.07 9.23
C PRO A 85 -0.12 -10.26 10.28
N LYS A 86 -0.01 -9.63 11.46
CA LYS A 86 -1.00 -9.75 12.55
C LYS A 86 -1.82 -8.48 12.71
N THR A 87 -1.15 -7.34 12.67
CA THR A 87 -1.72 -6.03 13.00
C THR A 87 -2.03 -5.21 11.77
N THR A 88 -1.51 -5.60 10.60
CA THR A 88 -1.59 -4.88 9.32
C THR A 88 -1.00 -3.46 9.37
N GLN A 89 -0.23 -3.16 10.42
CA GLN A 89 0.51 -1.90 10.52
C GLN A 89 1.74 -1.93 9.60
N PRO A 90 2.17 -0.78 9.07
CA PRO A 90 3.40 -0.71 8.29
C PRO A 90 4.62 -1.05 9.16
N ILE A 91 5.52 -1.88 8.64
CA ILE A 91 6.78 -2.28 9.27
C ILE A 91 7.96 -2.06 8.31
N PRO A 92 9.19 -1.88 8.83
CA PRO A 92 10.40 -1.72 8.00
C PRO A 92 10.65 -2.89 7.04
N ALA A 93 10.91 -2.58 5.77
CA ALA A 93 11.36 -3.51 4.73
C ALA A 93 12.74 -3.08 4.19
N LEU A 94 12.84 -2.55 2.96
CA LEU A 94 14.10 -1.99 2.44
C LEU A 94 14.47 -0.65 3.09
N ALA A 95 13.48 0.10 3.60
CA ALA A 95 13.74 1.18 4.53
C ALA A 95 13.87 0.60 5.95
N GLU A 96 14.89 1.03 6.70
CA GLU A 96 15.05 0.67 8.11
C GLU A 96 14.18 1.53 9.04
N SER A 97 13.82 2.72 8.59
CA SER A 97 12.91 3.64 9.25
C SER A 97 12.39 4.68 8.26
N TRP A 98 11.34 5.40 8.64
CA TRP A 98 10.88 6.58 7.91
C TRP A 98 10.37 7.64 8.88
N GLU A 99 10.41 8.89 8.43
CA GLU A 99 9.92 10.05 9.16
C GLU A 99 8.84 10.73 8.32
N ALA A 100 7.76 11.14 8.97
CA ALA A 100 6.70 11.93 8.35
C ALA A 100 6.72 13.36 8.90
N ASN A 101 6.38 14.35 8.07
CA ASN A 101 6.14 15.70 8.56
C ASN A 101 4.79 15.80 9.30
N ASN A 102 4.53 16.94 9.93
CA ASN A 102 3.40 17.11 10.85
C ASN A 102 2.01 16.86 10.23
N ASP A 103 1.86 17.06 8.92
CA ASP A 103 0.61 16.88 8.19
C ASP A 103 0.62 15.64 7.27
N SER A 104 1.65 14.79 7.38
CA SER A 104 1.85 13.58 6.59
C SER A 104 1.83 13.83 5.07
N SER A 105 2.25 15.02 4.63
CA SER A 105 2.41 15.36 3.21
C SER A 105 3.79 15.01 2.66
N GLU A 106 4.75 14.68 3.53
CA GLU A 106 6.12 14.33 3.18
C GLU A 106 6.60 13.16 4.03
N PHE A 107 7.32 12.23 3.38
CA PHE A 107 7.93 11.08 4.02
C PHE A 107 9.39 10.96 3.60
N VAL A 108 10.30 10.84 4.57
CA VAL A 108 11.72 10.56 4.36
C VAL A 108 11.99 9.11 4.73
N PHE A 109 12.41 8.30 3.76
CA PHE A 109 12.75 6.89 3.98
C PHE A 109 14.25 6.70 4.10
N HIS A 110 14.70 6.08 5.20
CA HIS A 110 16.11 5.76 5.42
C HIS A 110 16.36 4.32 4.94
N LEU A 111 17.11 4.17 3.86
CA LEU A 111 17.39 2.86 3.26
C LEU A 111 18.46 2.08 4.03
N ARG A 112 18.32 0.74 4.06
CA ARG A 112 19.35 -0.15 4.58
C ARG A 112 20.65 -0.03 3.78
N GLN A 113 21.75 0.25 4.47
CA GLN A 113 23.07 0.49 3.86
C GLN A 113 23.68 -0.74 3.13
N ASN A 114 23.22 -1.95 3.47
CA ASN A 114 23.70 -3.20 2.92
C ASN A 114 22.72 -3.87 1.94
N ALA A 115 21.61 -3.21 1.60
CA ALA A 115 20.64 -3.73 0.64
C ALA A 115 21.27 -3.85 -0.76
N ARG A 116 21.08 -5.01 -1.39
CA ARG A 116 21.63 -5.33 -2.72
C ARG A 116 20.59 -6.07 -3.54
N TRP A 117 20.59 -5.78 -4.83
CA TRP A 117 19.94 -6.62 -5.82
C TRP A 117 20.60 -8.00 -5.86
N SER A 118 19.87 -9.00 -6.39
CA SER A 118 20.37 -10.38 -6.49
C SER A 118 21.61 -10.52 -7.39
N ASN A 119 21.88 -9.53 -8.25
CA ASN A 119 23.10 -9.43 -9.06
C ASN A 119 24.30 -8.83 -8.29
N GLY A 120 24.09 -8.34 -7.07
CA GLY A 120 25.13 -7.75 -6.19
C GLY A 120 25.18 -6.22 -6.17
N ASP A 121 24.48 -5.53 -7.08
CA ASP A 121 24.45 -4.07 -7.14
C ASP A 121 23.77 -3.49 -5.88
N PRO A 122 24.25 -2.36 -5.35
CA PRO A 122 23.61 -1.72 -4.21
C PRO A 122 22.22 -1.19 -4.59
N ILE A 123 21.26 -1.31 -3.68
CA ILE A 123 19.95 -0.66 -3.80
C ILE A 123 20.07 0.77 -3.26
N THR A 124 19.56 1.75 -4.00
CA THR A 124 19.67 3.18 -3.74
C THR A 124 18.31 3.89 -3.85
N ALA A 125 18.23 5.14 -3.38
CA ALA A 125 17.02 5.95 -3.52
C ALA A 125 16.58 6.11 -5.00
N ASN A 126 17.55 6.17 -5.91
CA ASN A 126 17.28 6.30 -7.34
C ASN A 126 16.50 5.12 -7.93
N ASP A 127 16.63 3.91 -7.37
CA ASP A 127 15.86 2.74 -7.80
C ASP A 127 14.37 2.93 -7.51
N PHE A 128 14.04 3.56 -6.37
CA PHE A 128 12.67 3.89 -6.00
C PHE A 128 12.16 5.08 -6.82
N VAL A 129 12.95 6.14 -7.00
CA VAL A 129 12.60 7.28 -7.88
C VAL A 129 12.26 6.77 -9.28
N PHE A 130 13.11 5.91 -9.85
CA PHE A 130 12.87 5.27 -11.13
C PHE A 130 11.56 4.46 -11.11
N THR A 131 11.37 3.61 -10.10
CA THR A 131 10.19 2.75 -9.97
C THR A 131 8.91 3.58 -9.92
N PHE A 132 8.81 4.58 -9.06
CA PHE A 132 7.63 5.43 -8.99
C PHE A 132 7.34 6.13 -10.32
N ARG A 133 8.34 6.79 -10.92
CA ARG A 133 8.18 7.50 -12.20
C ARG A 133 7.77 6.58 -13.34
N ARG A 134 8.35 5.37 -13.41
CA ARG A 134 7.98 4.36 -14.41
C ARG A 134 6.55 3.87 -14.20
N GLY A 135 6.13 3.66 -12.95
CA GLY A 135 4.79 3.13 -12.65
C GLY A 135 3.66 4.06 -13.06
N VAL A 136 3.92 5.38 -13.04
CA VAL A 136 2.96 6.41 -13.45
C VAL A 136 3.19 6.95 -14.87
N SER A 137 4.21 6.44 -15.57
CA SER A 137 4.46 6.79 -16.97
C SER A 137 3.26 6.37 -17.83
N PRO A 138 2.66 7.32 -18.57
CA PRO A 138 1.57 6.99 -19.49
C PRO A 138 1.97 5.96 -20.55
N GLU A 139 3.25 5.93 -20.93
CA GLU A 139 3.80 4.99 -21.90
C GLU A 139 3.77 3.54 -21.41
N LEU A 140 3.88 3.32 -20.09
CA LEU A 140 3.76 1.98 -19.51
C LEU A 140 2.32 1.46 -19.56
N ALA A 141 1.33 2.36 -19.56
CA ALA A 141 -0.10 2.03 -19.48
C ALA A 141 -0.41 1.07 -18.31
N SER A 142 0.22 1.27 -17.14
CA SER A 142 0.00 0.43 -15.97
C SER A 142 -1.46 0.53 -15.51
N GLN A 143 -2.10 -0.63 -15.31
CA GLN A 143 -3.45 -0.71 -14.76
C GLN A 143 -3.53 -0.21 -13.31
N ASN A 144 -2.39 -0.15 -12.62
CA ASN A 144 -2.28 0.24 -11.22
C ASN A 144 -1.69 1.66 -11.03
N ALA A 145 -1.50 2.44 -12.10
CA ALA A 145 -0.92 3.79 -12.00
C ALA A 145 -1.65 4.71 -11.01
N SER A 146 -2.98 4.54 -10.87
CA SER A 146 -3.81 5.31 -9.94
C SER A 146 -3.50 5.08 -8.46
N LEU A 147 -2.80 3.99 -8.09
CA LEU A 147 -2.35 3.79 -6.71
C LEU A 147 -1.37 4.88 -6.27
N ALA A 148 -0.67 5.52 -7.21
CA ALA A 148 0.24 6.60 -6.96
C ALA A 148 -0.40 7.99 -7.04
N ASP A 149 -1.72 8.13 -7.27
CA ASP A 149 -2.39 9.44 -7.39
C ASP A 149 -2.24 10.32 -6.12
N TYR A 150 -1.95 9.69 -4.97
CA TYR A 150 -1.66 10.38 -3.71
C TYR A 150 -0.26 11.03 -3.66
N ILE A 151 0.63 10.65 -4.57
CA ILE A 151 1.94 11.30 -4.72
C ILE A 151 1.73 12.60 -5.49
N LYS A 152 2.24 13.70 -4.94
CA LYS A 152 2.07 15.04 -5.52
C LYS A 152 2.45 15.04 -7.00
N TYR A 153 1.51 15.50 -7.83
CA TYR A 153 1.60 15.59 -9.30
C TYR A 153 1.66 14.27 -10.09
N ALA A 154 1.62 13.09 -9.45
CA ALA A 154 1.59 11.81 -10.16
C ALA A 154 0.36 11.67 -11.06
N GLU A 155 -0.85 11.94 -10.55
CA GLU A 155 -2.08 11.90 -11.36
C GLU A 155 -1.99 12.86 -12.56
N ALA A 156 -1.42 14.04 -12.34
CA ALA A 156 -1.26 15.05 -13.38
C ALA A 156 -0.35 14.58 -14.50
N TYR A 157 0.74 13.89 -14.16
CA TYR A 157 1.63 13.26 -15.14
C TYR A 157 0.93 12.10 -15.87
N THR A 158 0.33 11.16 -15.15
CA THR A 158 -0.39 9.99 -15.70
C THR A 158 -1.49 10.41 -16.68
N LYS A 159 -2.22 11.48 -16.37
CA LYS A 159 -3.35 11.98 -17.18
C LYS A 159 -2.94 13.04 -18.21
N HIS A 160 -1.65 13.17 -18.51
CA HIS A 160 -1.11 14.16 -19.46
C HIS A 160 -1.65 15.57 -19.22
N ARG A 161 -1.56 16.09 -17.99
CA ARG A 161 -2.01 17.45 -17.65
C ARG A 161 -0.88 18.47 -17.88
N VAL A 162 -1.25 19.74 -17.85
CA VAL A 162 -0.32 20.87 -17.96
C VAL A 162 -0.34 21.70 -16.67
N PHE A 163 0.83 22.18 -16.26
CA PHE A 163 0.98 23.24 -15.28
C PHE A 163 0.63 24.60 -15.88
N VAL A 164 0.09 25.47 -15.05
CA VAL A 164 -0.03 26.91 -15.35
C VAL A 164 1.18 27.62 -14.75
N LEU A 165 2.09 28.12 -15.59
CA LEU A 165 3.21 28.94 -15.13
C LEU A 165 2.67 30.29 -14.68
N LEU A 166 2.65 30.52 -13.37
CA LEU A 166 2.34 31.83 -12.83
C LEU A 166 3.65 32.63 -12.90
N ALA A 167 3.64 33.78 -13.58
CA ALA A 167 4.81 34.64 -13.79
C ALA A 167 5.56 35.13 -12.52
N LYS A 168 5.24 34.60 -11.33
CA LYS A 168 5.89 34.83 -10.04
C LYS A 168 6.20 33.52 -9.27
N ASP A 169 6.19 32.37 -9.94
CA ASP A 169 6.72 31.14 -9.36
C ASP A 169 8.16 31.46 -8.88
N PHE A 170 8.36 31.48 -7.55
CA PHE A 170 9.56 31.83 -6.76
C PHE A 170 9.67 33.19 -6.03
N ALA A 171 8.60 33.94 -5.75
CA ALA A 171 8.67 34.91 -4.64
C ALA A 171 7.32 35.15 -3.93
N GLY A 172 7.12 34.48 -2.79
CA GLY A 172 6.06 34.82 -1.84
C GLY A 172 5.10 33.65 -1.60
N GLY A 173 5.21 33.07 -0.41
CA GLY A 173 4.43 31.92 0.01
C GLY A 173 2.92 32.18 0.05
N ALA A 174 2.19 31.13 -0.26
CA ALA A 174 0.87 30.87 0.29
C ALA A 174 0.75 29.36 0.47
N SER A 175 0.62 28.96 1.73
CA SER A 175 0.36 27.60 2.20
C SER A 175 -0.94 27.08 1.58
N ALA A 176 -0.87 25.98 0.84
CA ALA A 176 -2.02 25.20 0.43
C ALA A 176 -2.24 24.05 1.43
N ALA A 177 -3.50 23.78 1.75
CA ALA A 177 -3.92 22.75 2.71
C ALA A 177 -3.51 21.34 2.23
N PRO A 178 -3.27 20.40 3.18
CA PRO A 178 -2.75 19.07 2.86
C PRO A 178 -3.68 18.28 1.93
N LEU A 179 -3.06 17.45 1.08
CA LEU A 179 -3.72 16.49 0.20
C LEU A 179 -4.27 15.31 1.01
N SER A 180 -5.27 15.57 1.86
CA SER A 180 -6.19 14.60 2.43
C SER A 180 -7.17 15.33 3.35
N GLN A 181 -8.49 15.20 3.12
CA GLN A 181 -9.50 15.67 4.09
C GLN A 181 -9.60 14.77 5.33
N THR A 182 -8.85 13.66 5.35
CA THR A 182 -8.78 12.72 6.47
C THR A 182 -7.33 12.58 6.89
N LEU A 183 -6.92 13.32 7.92
CA LEU A 183 -5.66 13.04 8.59
C LEU A 183 -5.67 11.57 9.00
N LEU A 184 -4.76 10.77 8.44
CA LEU A 184 -4.41 9.50 9.07
C LEU A 184 -3.94 9.88 10.47
N LYS A 185 -4.63 9.38 11.50
CA LYS A 185 -4.16 9.56 12.88
C LYS A 185 -2.79 8.88 12.98
N ALA A 186 -1.73 9.67 12.95
CA ALA A 186 -0.41 9.20 13.30
C ALA A 186 -0.48 8.65 14.73
N PRO A 187 -0.01 7.42 14.99
CA PRO A 187 0.28 6.99 16.35
C PRO A 187 1.32 7.96 16.91
N GLU A 188 0.94 8.74 17.93
CA GLU A 188 1.76 9.84 18.48
C GLU A 188 3.17 9.41 18.93
N GLU A 189 3.41 8.12 19.12
CA GLU A 189 4.69 7.58 19.55
C GLU A 189 5.60 7.04 18.42
N GLU A 190 5.06 6.81 17.21
CA GLU A 190 5.77 6.00 16.21
C GLU A 190 6.62 6.83 15.22
N TYR A 191 6.32 8.12 15.06
CA TYR A 191 7.03 9.00 14.13
C TYR A 191 7.65 10.19 14.85
N LYS A 192 8.89 10.05 15.31
CA LYS A 192 9.67 11.18 15.82
C LYS A 192 10.11 12.03 14.64
N SER A 193 9.65 13.29 14.57
CA SER A 193 10.16 14.26 13.62
C SER A 193 11.55 14.74 14.09
N GLY A 194 12.58 14.57 13.27
CA GLY A 194 13.94 14.95 13.67
C GLY A 194 14.92 15.24 12.55
N VAL A 195 14.67 14.76 11.33
CA VAL A 195 15.49 15.01 10.16
C VAL A 195 14.63 15.65 9.08
N THR A 196 14.91 16.92 8.79
CA THR A 196 14.38 17.58 7.60
C THR A 196 14.99 16.93 6.37
N ALA A 197 14.19 16.63 5.34
CA ALA A 197 14.72 16.27 4.03
C ALA A 197 15.80 17.27 3.61
N THR A 198 16.80 16.78 2.88
CA THR A 198 17.86 17.63 2.35
C THR A 198 17.20 18.77 1.57
N ASP A 199 17.56 20.04 1.83
CA ASP A 199 16.96 21.17 1.13
C ASP A 199 17.49 21.26 -0.32
N THR A 200 17.07 20.32 -1.16
CA THR A 200 17.46 20.24 -2.55
C THR A 200 16.72 21.29 -3.37
N THR A 201 17.14 21.47 -4.63
CA THR A 201 16.37 22.29 -5.58
C THR A 201 14.98 21.71 -5.83
N PHE A 202 14.85 20.38 -5.83
CA PHE A 202 13.56 19.72 -6.02
C PHE A 202 12.67 19.88 -4.78
N HIS A 203 13.20 19.69 -3.57
CA HIS A 203 12.51 19.95 -2.32
C HIS A 203 11.87 21.35 -2.33
N ARG A 204 12.66 22.38 -2.65
CA ARG A 204 12.16 23.77 -2.77
C ARG A 204 11.12 23.95 -3.87
N LEU A 205 11.24 23.24 -5.01
CA LEU A 205 10.22 23.24 -6.05
C LEU A 205 8.91 22.63 -5.54
N MET A 206 8.98 21.56 -4.76
CA MET A 206 7.78 20.88 -4.24
C MET A 206 7.10 21.65 -3.12
N HIS A 207 7.86 22.44 -2.34
CA HIS A 207 7.31 23.37 -1.36
C HIS A 207 7.03 24.77 -1.91
N SER A 208 7.27 25.01 -3.21
CA SER A 208 6.82 26.24 -3.86
C SER A 208 5.28 26.29 -3.89
N PRO A 209 4.66 27.49 -4.06
CA PRO A 209 3.21 27.62 -4.13
C PRO A 209 2.57 26.60 -5.07
N GLU A 210 1.39 26.12 -4.71
CA GLU A 210 0.73 25.03 -5.43
C GLU A 210 0.57 25.35 -6.92
N ARG A 211 1.20 24.52 -7.77
CA ARG A 211 1.06 24.60 -9.22
C ARG A 211 -0.30 24.04 -9.65
N LEU A 212 -1.13 24.90 -10.24
CA LEU A 212 -2.41 24.50 -10.82
C LEU A 212 -2.20 23.56 -12.02
N THR A 213 -2.97 22.46 -12.07
CA THR A 213 -2.95 21.51 -13.19
C THR A 213 -4.25 21.57 -13.99
N LEU A 214 -4.14 21.58 -15.32
CA LEU A 214 -5.29 21.61 -16.24
C LEU A 214 -5.17 20.51 -17.31
N PRO A 215 -6.28 20.14 -17.98
CA PRO A 215 -6.21 19.27 -19.15
C PRO A 215 -5.24 19.83 -20.21
N LYS A 216 -4.44 18.95 -20.83
CA LYS A 216 -3.59 19.31 -21.98
C LYS A 216 -4.41 19.57 -23.24
N ASP A 217 -5.47 18.79 -23.46
CA ASP A 217 -6.42 19.01 -24.54
C ASP A 217 -7.07 20.39 -24.41
N GLU A 218 -7.03 21.17 -25.49
CA GLU A 218 -7.49 22.55 -25.49
C GLU A 218 -9.01 22.66 -25.31
N THR A 219 -9.77 21.74 -25.92
CA THR A 219 -11.24 21.73 -25.81
C THR A 219 -11.66 21.45 -24.37
N ALA A 220 -11.16 20.36 -23.79
CA ALA A 220 -11.43 19.98 -22.40
C ALA A 220 -10.96 21.05 -21.40
N ARG A 221 -9.82 21.70 -21.67
CA ARG A 221 -9.34 22.81 -20.86
C ARG A 221 -10.30 23.99 -20.93
N ASN A 222 -10.71 24.41 -22.14
CA ASN A 222 -11.65 25.53 -22.30
C ASN A 222 -13.01 25.26 -21.65
N GLU A 223 -13.50 24.02 -21.72
CA GLU A 223 -14.70 23.61 -20.97
C GLU A 223 -14.51 23.71 -19.45
N THR A 224 -13.35 23.30 -18.94
CA THR A 224 -13.02 23.43 -17.51
C THR A 224 -12.96 24.89 -17.08
N LEU A 225 -12.35 25.75 -17.89
CA LEU A 225 -12.25 27.19 -17.61
C LEU A 225 -13.61 27.90 -17.70
N ALA A 226 -14.46 27.51 -18.64
CA ALA A 226 -15.80 28.09 -18.78
C ALA A 226 -16.72 27.80 -17.57
N LYS A 227 -16.49 26.69 -16.87
CA LYS A 227 -17.23 26.30 -15.66
C LYS A 227 -16.81 27.11 -14.42
N ASP A 228 -15.61 27.69 -14.43
CA ASP A 228 -15.07 28.46 -13.31
C ASP A 228 -14.45 29.78 -13.78
N PRO A 229 -15.22 30.89 -13.74
CA PRO A 229 -14.72 32.21 -14.11
C PRO A 229 -13.51 32.69 -13.28
N ARG A 230 -13.35 32.21 -12.03
CA ARG A 230 -12.20 32.57 -11.19
C ARG A 230 -10.95 31.86 -11.70
N LEU A 231 -11.08 30.58 -12.03
CA LEU A 231 -10.02 29.80 -12.66
C LEU A 231 -9.62 30.40 -14.01
N GLN A 232 -10.59 30.77 -14.84
CA GLN A 232 -10.33 31.44 -16.12
C GLN A 232 -9.54 32.75 -15.94
N ALA A 233 -9.94 33.59 -14.98
CA ALA A 233 -9.21 34.83 -14.68
C ALA A 233 -7.78 34.55 -14.19
N ALA A 234 -7.56 33.50 -13.38
CA ALA A 234 -6.26 33.15 -12.83
C ALA A 234 -5.25 32.70 -13.89
N VAL A 235 -5.72 32.05 -14.96
CA VAL A 235 -4.86 31.47 -16.01
C VAL A 235 -4.76 32.33 -17.27
N THR A 236 -5.55 33.40 -17.38
CA THR A 236 -5.53 34.28 -18.56
C THR A 236 -4.15 34.92 -18.73
N GLY A 237 -3.56 34.76 -19.92
CA GLY A 237 -2.23 35.28 -20.25
C GLY A 237 -1.07 34.52 -19.61
N LYS A 238 -1.32 33.35 -19.00
CA LYS A 238 -0.28 32.46 -18.46
C LYS A 238 0.16 31.44 -19.51
N LYS A 239 1.40 30.94 -19.36
CA LYS A 239 1.94 29.88 -20.20
C LYS A 239 1.60 28.52 -19.59
N PHE A 240 1.26 27.56 -20.44
CA PHE A 240 1.08 26.17 -20.03
C PHE A 240 2.34 25.34 -20.34
N VAL A 241 2.73 24.47 -19.42
CA VAL A 241 3.88 23.55 -19.57
C VAL A 241 3.43 22.15 -19.20
N GLU A 242 3.86 21.16 -19.97
CA GLU A 242 3.52 19.76 -19.68
C GLU A 242 4.12 19.32 -18.35
N VAL A 243 3.35 18.55 -17.59
CA VAL A 243 3.88 17.90 -16.38
C VAL A 243 4.84 16.80 -16.84
N ALA A 244 6.07 16.79 -16.32
CA ALA A 244 7.08 15.79 -16.63
C ALA A 244 7.27 14.78 -15.48
N ALA A 245 8.03 13.71 -15.71
CA ALA A 245 8.30 12.72 -14.67
C ALA A 245 9.09 13.31 -13.49
N GLU A 246 9.95 14.29 -13.79
CA GLU A 246 10.76 15.03 -12.82
C GLU A 246 9.93 15.95 -11.93
N ASP A 247 8.66 16.19 -12.28
CA ASP A 247 7.74 16.99 -11.47
C ASP A 247 6.97 16.16 -10.44
N ILE A 248 7.06 14.83 -10.47
CA ILE A 248 6.40 13.94 -9.51
C ILE A 248 7.11 14.02 -8.16
N GLY A 249 6.33 14.04 -7.06
CA GLY A 249 6.78 14.08 -5.65
C GLY A 249 7.58 12.91 -5.14
N VAL A 250 8.72 12.62 -5.77
CA VAL A 250 9.72 11.65 -5.35
C VAL A 250 11.11 12.16 -5.76
N GLU A 251 12.03 12.21 -4.79
CA GLU A 251 13.45 12.52 -4.97
C GLU A 251 14.37 11.59 -4.19
#